data_AF-A0A034VXN7-F1
#
_entry.id   AF-A0A034VXN7-F1
#
_cell.length_a   1.000
_cell.length_b   1.000
_cell.length_c   1.000
_cell.angle_alpha   90.00
_cell.angle_beta   90.00
_cell.angle_gamma   90.00
#
_symmetry.space_group_name_H-M   'P 1'
#
loop_
_entity.id
_entity.type
_entity.pdbx_description
1 polymer ?
#
loop_
_entity_poly.entity_id
_entity_poly.type
_entity_poly.pdbx_seq_one_letter_code
_entity_poly.pdbx_strand_id
1 'polypeptide(L)'
;MSCNYADNLSPYGNKGILGIPEEFDSAESVERKCEELVDWILAARGRVVVHTGAGISTSAGIPDFRGPKGVWTLEKKGEKPKINVSFEDAIPTKTHMALKSLCEQGFVRFVISQNIDGLHLKSGFSRQHLAELHGNMFIEQCSKCRRQFVRSTAAKTVGQKPCGGMCRSGEFGQTRSCRGGLLLDNVLDWEADLPERDLDMAIMHSTLADVNIALGTTLQIIPSGNLPLKNKKYGGKVIICNLQPTKHDKKADLIISTYVDDVLEKICKRLGIEIPTYNASEDPTKAPTAENSEWTIPAHTVKELEKEYNAKLKTFKTQQKLNTDLPKSITKVMKNKKRKHEN
;
A
#
# COMPACT_ATOMS: atom_id res chain seq x y z
N MET A 1 18.34 15.14 1.92
CA MET A 1 18.45 13.87 2.67
C MET A 1 17.04 13.39 3.00
N SER A 2 16.72 12.11 2.75
CA SER A 2 15.39 11.55 3.01
C SER A 2 14.95 11.62 4.48
N CYS A 3 15.86 11.51 5.46
CA CYS A 3 15.48 11.61 6.87
C CYS A 3 15.07 13.02 7.34
N ASN A 4 15.35 14.07 6.57
CA ASN A 4 15.03 15.44 7.00
C ASN A 4 13.53 15.67 7.19
N TYR A 5 12.68 14.86 6.55
CA TYR A 5 11.24 14.97 6.76
C TYR A 5 10.86 14.66 8.22
N ALA A 6 11.54 13.71 8.86
CA ALA A 6 11.27 13.29 10.24
C ALA A 6 11.56 14.42 11.23
N ASP A 7 12.61 15.21 10.97
CA ASP A 7 12.98 16.39 11.76
C ASP A 7 11.91 17.51 11.67
N ASN A 8 11.02 17.49 10.67
CA ASN A 8 9.99 18.51 10.44
C ASN A 8 8.61 18.11 10.98
N LEU A 9 8.44 16.88 11.50
CA LEU A 9 7.19 16.43 12.12
C LEU A 9 7.01 17.02 13.52
N SER A 10 5.77 17.09 13.97
CA SER A 10 5.50 17.41 15.38
C SER A 10 6.08 16.35 16.32
N PRO A 11 6.51 16.72 17.54
CA PRO A 11 6.94 15.74 18.54
C PRO A 11 5.83 14.73 18.84
N TYR A 12 6.18 13.44 18.89
CA TYR A 12 5.21 12.38 19.16
C TYR A 12 5.84 11.25 19.95
N GLY A 13 5.31 10.96 21.13
CA GLY A 13 5.93 10.03 22.08
C GLY A 13 5.82 8.55 21.68
N ASN A 14 4.78 8.16 20.94
CA ASN A 14 4.55 6.76 20.60
C ASN A 14 4.99 6.42 19.16
N LYS A 15 6.24 5.98 19.01
CA LYS A 15 6.77 5.52 17.70
C LYS A 15 6.49 4.04 17.41
N GLY A 16 5.83 3.31 18.32
CA GLY A 16 5.60 1.87 18.24
C GLY A 16 6.77 1.03 18.75
N ILE A 17 6.80 -0.24 18.35
CA ILE A 17 7.86 -1.20 18.68
C ILE A 17 9.00 -1.04 17.68
N LEU A 18 10.21 -0.79 18.19
CA LEU A 18 11.39 -0.40 17.42
C LEU A 18 12.50 -1.43 17.52
N GLY A 19 13.27 -1.61 16.44
CA GLY A 19 14.52 -2.37 16.45
C GLY A 19 14.38 -3.86 16.75
N ILE A 20 13.22 -4.45 16.42
CA ILE A 20 13.03 -5.91 16.54
C ILE A 20 14.07 -6.59 15.63
N PRO A 21 14.72 -7.69 16.06
CA PRO A 21 15.62 -8.45 15.21
C PRO A 21 14.95 -8.90 13.91
N GLU A 22 15.76 -8.97 12.86
CA GLU A 22 15.34 -9.52 11.56
C GLU A 22 15.40 -11.05 11.59
N GLU A 23 14.47 -11.66 10.90
CA GLU A 23 14.35 -13.10 10.69
C GLU A 23 14.54 -13.41 9.20
N PHE A 24 15.17 -14.56 8.91
CA PHE A 24 15.45 -14.99 7.55
C PHE A 24 15.03 -16.45 7.37
N ASP A 25 14.15 -16.70 6.41
CA ASP A 25 13.84 -18.03 5.92
C ASP A 25 15.05 -18.61 5.17
N SER A 26 15.23 -19.93 5.24
CA SER A 26 16.17 -20.63 4.35
C SER A 26 15.78 -20.46 2.88
N ALA A 27 16.74 -20.51 1.96
CA ALA A 27 16.49 -20.38 0.52
C ALA A 27 15.44 -21.37 -0.02
N GLU A 28 15.44 -22.62 0.45
CA GLU A 28 14.43 -23.64 0.09
C GLU A 28 13.02 -23.25 0.58
N SER A 29 12.91 -22.79 1.83
CA SER A 29 11.66 -22.26 2.39
C SER A 29 11.14 -21.08 1.56
N VAL A 30 12.00 -20.12 1.21
CA VAL A 30 11.62 -18.98 0.36
C VAL A 30 11.09 -19.45 -0.98
N GLU A 31 11.76 -20.40 -1.65
CA GLU A 31 11.34 -20.89 -2.96
C GLU A 31 9.95 -21.54 -2.90
N ARG A 32 9.73 -22.45 -1.94
CA ARG A 32 8.43 -23.10 -1.74
C ARG A 32 7.32 -22.11 -1.41
N LYS A 33 7.58 -21.12 -0.55
CA LYS A 33 6.59 -20.10 -0.18
C LYS A 33 6.27 -19.17 -1.36
N CYS A 34 7.26 -18.84 -2.20
CA CYS A 34 7.02 -18.05 -3.40
C CYS A 34 6.18 -18.82 -4.43
N GLU A 35 6.39 -20.12 -4.57
CA GLU A 35 5.56 -21.00 -5.42
C GLU A 35 4.10 -21.02 -4.94
N GLU A 36 3.86 -21.26 -3.66
CA GLU A 36 2.53 -21.21 -3.06
C GLU A 36 1.84 -19.84 -3.24
N LEU A 37 2.61 -18.75 -3.12
CA LEU A 37 2.09 -17.39 -3.37
C LEU A 37 1.72 -17.17 -4.84
N VAL A 38 2.50 -17.68 -5.79
CA VAL A 38 2.18 -17.61 -7.22
C VAL A 38 0.87 -18.34 -7.52
N ASP A 39 0.65 -19.52 -6.94
CA ASP A 39 -0.62 -20.26 -7.09
C ASP A 39 -1.82 -19.44 -6.61
N TRP A 40 -1.68 -18.75 -5.48
CA TRP A 40 -2.73 -17.88 -4.95
C TRP A 40 -2.95 -16.62 -5.80
N ILE A 41 -1.89 -16.02 -6.34
CA ILE A 41 -1.98 -14.87 -7.26
C ILE A 41 -2.75 -15.28 -8.53
N LEU A 42 -2.42 -16.45 -9.11
CA LEU A 42 -3.11 -16.99 -10.28
C LEU A 42 -4.59 -17.30 -9.97
N ALA A 43 -4.86 -17.93 -8.83
CA ALA A 43 -6.22 -18.25 -8.40
C ALA A 43 -7.08 -16.99 -8.14
N ALA A 44 -6.47 -15.88 -7.71
CA ALA A 44 -7.15 -14.61 -7.46
C ALA A 44 -7.64 -13.90 -8.73
N ARG A 45 -7.17 -14.32 -9.92
CA ARG A 45 -7.57 -13.76 -11.23
C ARG A 45 -7.52 -12.23 -11.26
N GLY A 46 -6.41 -11.67 -10.79
CA GLY A 46 -6.19 -10.23 -10.76
C GLY A 46 -6.85 -9.50 -9.59
N ARG A 47 -7.47 -10.19 -8.62
CA ARG A 47 -7.98 -9.58 -7.36
C ARG A 47 -6.95 -9.62 -6.23
N VAL A 48 -5.70 -9.27 -6.57
CA VAL A 48 -4.59 -9.14 -5.63
C VAL A 48 -4.38 -7.67 -5.28
N VAL A 49 -4.20 -7.37 -4.00
CA VAL A 49 -3.90 -6.01 -3.52
C VAL A 49 -2.62 -6.05 -2.69
N VAL A 50 -1.71 -5.12 -2.98
CA VAL A 50 -0.41 -5.05 -2.31
C VAL A 50 -0.36 -3.85 -1.39
N HIS A 51 0.17 -4.04 -0.18
CA HIS A 51 0.33 -3.03 0.86
C HIS A 51 1.82 -2.80 1.08
N THR A 52 2.33 -1.61 0.80
CA THR A 52 3.76 -1.33 0.88
C THR A 52 4.09 -0.41 2.05
N GLY A 53 5.25 -0.64 2.67
CA GLY A 53 5.85 0.26 3.65
C GLY A 53 7.34 0.49 3.36
N ALA A 54 8.00 1.18 4.28
CA ALA A 54 9.34 1.73 4.05
C ALA A 54 10.41 0.67 3.73
N GLY A 55 10.18 -0.60 4.10
CA GLY A 55 11.08 -1.71 3.81
C GLY A 55 11.35 -1.89 2.31
N ILE A 56 10.38 -1.57 1.43
CA ILE A 56 10.57 -1.71 -0.03
C ILE A 56 11.53 -0.68 -0.63
N SER A 57 11.85 0.39 0.11
CA SER A 57 12.70 1.50 -0.32
C SER A 57 14.11 1.44 0.29
N THR A 58 14.38 0.45 1.16
CA THR A 58 15.67 0.31 1.84
C THR A 58 16.83 0.04 0.89
N SER A 59 16.63 -0.76 -0.16
CA SER A 59 17.63 -1.00 -1.21
C SER A 59 17.90 0.21 -2.13
N ALA A 60 17.03 1.23 -2.11
CA ALA A 60 17.29 2.54 -2.73
C ALA A 60 18.08 3.50 -1.83
N GLY A 61 18.49 3.06 -0.63
CA GLY A 61 19.22 3.89 0.33
C GLY A 61 18.35 4.86 1.13
N ILE A 62 17.03 4.65 1.15
CA ILE A 62 16.09 5.33 2.06
C ILE A 62 15.91 4.45 3.30
N PRO A 63 16.29 4.90 4.51
CA PRO A 63 16.13 4.09 5.70
C PRO A 63 14.65 3.88 6.02
N ASP A 64 14.34 2.71 6.59
CA ASP A 64 13.01 2.47 7.14
C ASP A 64 12.80 3.22 8.47
N PHE A 65 11.67 2.98 9.12
CA PHE A 65 11.33 3.63 10.38
C PHE A 65 11.71 2.85 11.64
N ARG A 66 11.53 1.53 11.62
CA ARG A 66 11.51 0.68 12.83
C ARG A 66 12.47 -0.51 12.74
N GLY A 67 13.18 -0.66 11.62
CA GLY A 67 14.26 -1.60 11.44
C GLY A 67 15.36 -1.44 12.49
N PRO A 68 16.34 -2.36 12.55
CA PRO A 68 17.49 -2.24 13.46
C PRO A 68 18.25 -0.91 13.31
N LYS A 69 18.22 -0.34 12.10
CA LYS A 69 18.82 0.95 11.72
C LYS A 69 17.80 1.98 11.24
N GLY A 70 16.52 1.78 11.56
CA GLY A 70 15.43 2.67 11.16
C GLY A 70 15.51 4.04 11.85
N VAL A 71 14.87 5.05 11.25
CA VAL A 71 14.88 6.44 11.73
C VAL A 71 14.50 6.54 13.21
N TRP A 72 13.37 5.95 13.63
CA TRP A 72 12.90 6.03 15.01
C TRP A 72 13.75 5.17 15.96
N THR A 73 14.26 4.04 15.47
CA THR A 73 15.15 3.17 16.26
C THR A 73 16.45 3.88 16.63
N LEU A 74 17.04 4.63 15.68
CA LEU A 74 18.26 5.39 15.90
C LEU A 74 17.99 6.68 16.69
N GLU A 75 16.88 7.38 16.42
CA GLU A 75 16.47 8.57 17.19
C GLU A 75 16.38 8.24 18.69
N LYS A 76 15.78 7.10 19.05
CA LYS A 76 15.70 6.64 20.45
C LYS A 76 17.08 6.45 21.12
N LYS A 77 18.14 6.25 20.33
CA LYS A 77 19.53 6.14 20.78
C LYS A 77 20.30 7.46 20.69
N GLY A 78 19.68 8.54 20.22
CA GLY A 78 20.36 9.81 19.92
C GLY A 78 21.22 9.76 18.65
N GLU A 79 20.95 8.81 17.75
CA GLU A 79 21.69 8.59 16.50
C GLU A 79 20.84 8.95 15.28
N LYS A 80 21.49 9.13 14.12
CA LYS A 80 20.83 9.31 12.81
C LYS A 80 21.28 8.22 11.82
N PRO A 81 20.42 7.81 10.85
CA PRO A 81 20.82 6.88 9.80
C PRO A 81 22.03 7.37 9.01
N LYS A 82 23.02 6.49 8.80
CA LYS A 82 24.23 6.79 8.01
C LYS A 82 23.95 6.82 6.51
N ILE A 83 23.16 5.87 6.02
CA ILE A 83 22.69 5.81 4.64
C ILE A 83 21.37 6.57 4.58
N ASN A 84 21.32 7.59 3.74
CA ASN A 84 20.21 8.54 3.71
C ASN A 84 20.24 9.31 2.38
N VAL A 85 19.99 8.60 1.28
CA VAL A 85 19.90 9.22 -0.06
C VAL A 85 18.79 10.26 -0.05
N SER A 86 18.92 11.34 -0.82
CA SER A 86 17.85 12.34 -0.96
C SER A 86 16.63 11.71 -1.65
N PHE A 87 15.42 12.27 -1.45
CA PHE A 87 14.24 11.78 -2.17
C PHE A 87 14.35 12.04 -3.67
N GLU A 88 15.02 13.12 -4.07
CA GLU A 88 15.27 13.51 -5.45
C GLU A 88 16.15 12.50 -6.20
N ASP A 89 17.19 12.00 -5.54
CA ASP A 89 18.22 11.12 -6.12
C ASP A 89 17.89 9.63 -5.99
N ALA A 90 17.06 9.25 -5.01
CA ALA A 90 16.64 7.86 -4.84
C ALA A 90 15.86 7.38 -6.07
N ILE A 91 16.22 6.23 -6.62
CA ILE A 91 15.53 5.62 -7.76
C ILE A 91 14.62 4.47 -7.28
N PRO A 92 13.53 4.16 -8.00
CA PRO A 92 12.67 3.02 -7.68
C PRO A 92 13.46 1.71 -7.59
N THR A 93 13.17 0.90 -6.57
CA THR A 93 13.79 -0.42 -6.37
C THR A 93 13.23 -1.46 -7.34
N LYS A 94 13.85 -2.64 -7.38
CA LYS A 94 13.34 -3.78 -8.17
C LYS A 94 11.89 -4.12 -7.78
N THR A 95 11.56 -4.05 -6.48
CA THR A 95 10.18 -4.20 -5.99
C THR A 95 9.21 -3.19 -6.61
N HIS A 96 9.57 -1.90 -6.70
CA HIS A 96 8.71 -0.89 -7.30
C HIS A 96 8.45 -1.19 -8.78
N MET A 97 9.51 -1.50 -9.52
CA MET A 97 9.41 -1.83 -10.96
C MET A 97 8.63 -3.11 -11.20
N ALA A 98 8.81 -4.14 -10.36
CA ALA A 98 8.06 -5.39 -10.43
C ALA A 98 6.56 -5.16 -10.17
N LEU A 99 6.21 -4.33 -9.19
CA LEU A 99 4.82 -3.98 -8.91
C LEU A 99 4.16 -3.25 -10.08
N LYS A 100 4.88 -2.33 -10.74
CA LYS A 100 4.41 -1.68 -11.97
C LYS A 100 4.02 -2.72 -13.02
N SER A 101 4.95 -3.63 -13.36
CA SER A 101 4.70 -4.66 -14.37
C SER A 101 3.60 -5.65 -13.96
N LEU A 102 3.57 -6.08 -12.71
CA LEU A 102 2.50 -6.95 -12.19
C LEU A 102 1.12 -6.29 -12.29
N CYS A 103 1.05 -4.97 -12.11
CA CYS A 103 -0.18 -4.21 -12.26
C CYS A 103 -0.60 -4.05 -13.72
N GLU A 104 0.35 -3.70 -14.61
CA GLU A 104 0.12 -3.56 -16.05
C GLU A 104 -0.32 -4.88 -16.70
N GLN A 105 0.23 -6.00 -16.23
CA GLN A 105 -0.14 -7.35 -16.67
C GLN A 105 -1.41 -7.90 -15.98
N GLY A 106 -2.05 -7.13 -15.10
CA GLY A 106 -3.32 -7.48 -14.46
C GLY A 106 -3.25 -8.52 -13.34
N PHE A 107 -2.05 -8.88 -12.86
CA PHE A 107 -1.90 -9.76 -11.70
C PHE A 107 -2.16 -9.05 -10.38
N VAL A 108 -1.77 -7.78 -10.29
CA VAL A 108 -2.05 -6.90 -9.13
C VAL A 108 -3.10 -5.87 -9.53
N ARG A 109 -4.18 -5.78 -8.76
CA ARG A 109 -5.26 -4.80 -9.00
C ARG A 109 -4.90 -3.40 -8.57
N PHE A 110 -4.24 -3.33 -7.40
CA PHE A 110 -4.11 -2.09 -6.65
C PHE A 110 -2.96 -2.17 -5.65
N VAL A 111 -2.27 -1.05 -5.46
CA VAL A 111 -1.20 -0.87 -4.47
C VAL A 111 -1.63 0.20 -3.46
N ILE A 112 -1.48 -0.11 -2.18
CA ILE A 112 -1.75 0.79 -1.06
C ILE A 112 -0.42 1.05 -0.38
N SER A 113 0.05 2.29 -0.38
CA SER A 113 1.34 2.64 0.19
C SER A 113 1.21 3.50 1.45
N GLN A 114 2.09 3.22 2.41
CA GLN A 114 2.39 4.07 3.56
C GLN A 114 3.61 4.97 3.29
N ASN A 115 4.27 4.80 2.15
CA ASN A 115 5.51 5.52 1.86
C ASN A 115 5.22 6.92 1.35
N ILE A 116 6.05 7.86 1.78
CA ILE A 116 6.01 9.25 1.34
C ILE A 116 7.13 9.57 0.34
N ASP A 117 8.01 8.61 0.07
CA ASP A 117 9.23 8.79 -0.73
C ASP A 117 8.98 9.12 -2.21
N GLY A 118 7.76 8.84 -2.70
CA GLY A 118 7.36 9.06 -4.08
C GLY A 118 7.93 8.06 -5.08
N LEU A 119 8.55 6.96 -4.65
CA LEU A 119 9.18 6.01 -5.57
C LEU A 119 8.17 5.26 -6.46
N HIS A 120 6.93 5.03 -6.00
CA HIS A 120 5.85 4.54 -6.87
C HIS A 120 5.50 5.54 -7.97
N LEU A 121 5.37 6.83 -7.64
CA LEU A 121 5.18 7.90 -8.62
C LEU A 121 6.36 7.92 -9.62
N LYS A 122 7.59 7.94 -9.11
CA LYS A 122 8.81 8.01 -9.93
C LYS A 122 9.00 6.80 -10.84
N SER A 123 8.50 5.61 -10.48
CA SER A 123 8.53 4.45 -11.39
C SER A 123 7.60 4.58 -12.61
N GLY A 124 6.75 5.61 -12.64
CA GLY A 124 5.67 5.74 -13.62
C GLY A 124 4.48 4.85 -13.27
N PHE A 125 4.30 4.51 -11.98
CA PHE A 125 3.16 3.69 -11.54
C PHE A 125 1.87 4.49 -11.71
N SER A 126 0.85 3.90 -12.33
CA SER A 126 -0.39 4.61 -12.64
C SER A 126 -1.18 4.99 -11.38
N ARG A 127 -1.52 6.28 -11.27
CA ARG A 127 -2.30 6.83 -10.14
C ARG A 127 -3.63 6.13 -9.92
N GLN A 128 -4.26 5.61 -10.98
CA GLN A 128 -5.55 4.90 -10.88
C GLN A 128 -5.47 3.57 -10.11
N HIS A 129 -4.26 3.05 -9.90
CA HIS A 129 -3.99 1.79 -9.21
C HIS A 129 -3.25 1.98 -7.88
N LEU A 130 -3.10 3.22 -7.41
CA LEU A 130 -2.30 3.55 -6.23
C LEU A 130 -3.12 4.35 -5.22
N ALA A 131 -3.01 4.02 -3.93
CA ALA A 131 -3.40 4.88 -2.82
C ALA A 131 -2.18 5.26 -1.98
N GLU A 132 -1.99 6.56 -1.71
CA GLU A 132 -0.87 7.09 -0.94
C GLU A 132 -1.37 7.61 0.41
N LEU A 133 -1.43 6.72 1.41
CA LEU A 133 -2.16 6.99 2.66
C LEU A 133 -1.50 8.03 3.55
N HIS A 134 -0.17 8.20 3.48
CA HIS A 134 0.58 9.12 4.34
C HIS A 134 1.09 10.34 3.58
N GLY A 135 0.65 10.50 2.32
CA GLY A 135 1.12 11.55 1.44
C GLY A 135 2.29 11.14 0.55
N ASN A 136 2.84 12.12 -0.14
CA ASN A 136 3.99 11.96 -1.03
C ASN A 136 4.78 13.28 -1.07
N MET A 137 6.09 13.20 -0.88
CA MET A 137 7.01 14.34 -0.85
C MET A 137 7.00 15.14 -2.17
N PHE A 138 6.62 14.55 -3.29
CA PHE A 138 6.57 15.18 -4.60
C PHE A 138 5.17 15.66 -5.00
N ILE A 139 4.20 15.57 -4.09
CA ILE A 139 2.84 16.01 -4.36
C ILE A 139 2.51 17.24 -3.51
N GLU A 140 1.87 18.22 -4.14
CA GLU A 140 1.20 19.32 -3.45
C GLU A 140 -0.29 19.29 -3.70
N GLN A 141 -1.07 19.76 -2.73
CA GLN A 141 -2.52 19.74 -2.78
C GLN A 141 -3.11 21.13 -2.58
N CYS A 142 -4.07 21.50 -3.41
CA CYS A 142 -4.78 22.76 -3.28
C CYS A 142 -5.70 22.76 -2.04
N SER A 143 -5.56 23.77 -1.19
CA SER A 143 -6.37 23.96 0.03
C SER A 143 -7.87 24.18 -0.24
N LYS A 144 -8.25 24.62 -1.44
CA LYS A 144 -9.66 24.88 -1.82
C LYS A 144 -10.29 23.74 -2.61
N CYS A 145 -9.70 23.37 -3.76
CA CYS A 145 -10.29 22.38 -4.67
C CYS A 145 -9.79 20.95 -4.45
N ARG A 146 -8.82 20.76 -3.55
CA ARG A 146 -8.23 19.45 -3.18
C ARG A 146 -7.55 18.70 -4.32
N ARG A 147 -7.36 19.32 -5.49
CA ARG A 147 -6.54 18.75 -6.56
C ARG A 147 -5.09 18.65 -6.15
N GLN A 148 -4.48 17.57 -6.61
CA GLN A 148 -3.09 17.22 -6.34
C GLN A 148 -2.26 17.45 -7.60
N PHE A 149 -1.05 17.98 -7.42
CA PHE A 149 -0.15 18.29 -8.52
C PHE A 149 1.24 17.75 -8.23
N VAL A 150 1.90 17.24 -9.27
CA VAL A 150 3.27 16.73 -9.19
C VAL A 150 4.26 17.90 -9.14
N ARG A 151 5.28 17.73 -8.32
CA ARG A 151 6.44 18.61 -8.14
C ARG A 151 7.67 17.94 -8.73
N SER A 152 8.58 18.74 -9.27
CA SER A 152 9.88 18.26 -9.76
C SER A 152 10.92 18.05 -8.65
N THR A 153 10.69 18.64 -7.47
CA THR A 153 11.54 18.51 -6.29
C THR A 153 10.69 18.18 -5.07
N ALA A 154 11.28 17.52 -4.08
CA ALA A 154 10.58 17.20 -2.85
C ALA A 154 10.11 18.50 -2.15
N ALA A 155 9.00 18.39 -1.43
CA ALA A 155 8.49 19.44 -0.57
C ALA A 155 9.51 19.75 0.53
N LYS A 156 9.64 21.04 0.86
CA LYS A 156 10.51 21.51 1.95
C LYS A 156 9.82 21.50 3.31
N THR A 157 8.51 21.22 3.32
CA THR A 157 7.65 21.21 4.49
C THR A 157 6.94 19.86 4.59
N VAL A 158 6.45 19.55 5.80
CA VAL A 158 5.56 18.43 6.10
C VAL A 158 4.44 18.91 7.01
N GLY A 159 3.32 18.20 7.00
CA GLY A 159 2.15 18.51 7.81
C GLY A 159 1.18 19.46 7.11
N GLN A 160 1.04 19.34 5.79
CA GLN A 160 0.09 20.10 4.99
C GLN A 160 0.28 21.63 5.09
N LYS A 161 1.54 22.07 5.12
CA LYS A 161 1.91 23.49 5.22
C LYS A 161 1.99 24.14 3.84
N PRO A 162 1.81 25.47 3.73
CA PRO A 162 1.91 26.16 2.45
C PRO A 162 3.28 26.02 1.78
N CYS A 163 3.28 25.62 0.52
CA CYS A 163 4.47 25.46 -0.32
C CYS A 163 4.83 26.73 -1.14
N GLY A 164 4.11 27.83 -0.93
CA GLY A 164 4.32 29.12 -1.62
C GLY A 164 3.65 29.28 -2.98
N GLY A 165 3.02 28.22 -3.52
CA GLY A 165 2.35 28.23 -4.83
C GLY A 165 0.83 28.44 -4.75
N MET A 166 0.24 28.80 -5.89
CA MET A 166 -1.21 28.91 -6.09
C MET A 166 -1.72 27.78 -7.00
N CYS A 167 -2.98 27.38 -6.79
CA CYS A 167 -3.59 26.27 -7.51
C CYS A 167 -3.48 26.38 -9.03
N ARG A 168 -2.85 25.37 -9.62
CA ARG A 168 -2.55 25.26 -11.06
C ARG A 168 -3.68 24.65 -11.89
N SER A 169 -4.84 24.37 -11.30
CA SER A 169 -5.99 23.73 -11.97
C SER A 169 -6.43 24.39 -13.29
N GLY A 170 -6.16 25.69 -13.47
CA GLY A 170 -6.50 26.42 -14.69
C GLY A 170 -5.61 26.05 -15.89
N GLU A 171 -4.43 25.48 -15.64
CA GLU A 171 -3.49 25.03 -16.67
C GLU A 171 -3.95 23.72 -17.34
N PHE A 172 -4.85 22.97 -16.70
CA PHE A 172 -5.22 21.59 -17.10
C PHE A 172 -6.54 21.45 -17.86
N GLY A 173 -7.15 22.55 -18.31
CA GLY A 173 -8.16 22.63 -19.39
C GLY A 173 -9.50 21.86 -19.27
N GLN A 174 -9.60 20.83 -18.44
CA GLN A 174 -10.68 19.84 -18.50
C GLN A 174 -11.84 20.12 -17.52
N THR A 175 -11.72 21.13 -16.67
CA THR A 175 -12.67 21.39 -15.57
C THR A 175 -12.63 22.85 -15.13
N ARG A 176 -13.67 23.31 -14.42
CA ARG A 176 -13.74 24.67 -13.88
C ARG A 176 -12.50 25.00 -13.06
N SER A 177 -11.80 26.08 -13.42
CA SER A 177 -10.64 26.59 -12.71
C SER A 177 -10.95 26.91 -11.24
N CYS A 178 -10.03 26.56 -10.35
CA CYS A 178 -10.11 26.90 -8.94
C CYS A 178 -10.06 28.42 -8.75
N ARG A 179 -10.72 28.93 -7.70
CA ARG A 179 -10.69 30.34 -7.27
C ARG A 179 -9.43 30.70 -6.48
N GLY A 180 -8.27 30.21 -6.92
CA GLY A 180 -6.96 30.47 -6.30
C GLY A 180 -6.83 29.97 -4.86
N GLY A 181 -6.70 28.66 -4.66
CA GLY A 181 -6.29 28.09 -3.36
C GLY A 181 -4.77 28.02 -3.24
N LEU A 182 -4.25 28.11 -2.02
CA LEU A 182 -2.83 27.88 -1.74
C LEU A 182 -2.51 26.40 -1.93
N LEU A 183 -1.31 26.12 -2.46
CA LEU A 183 -0.78 24.76 -2.54
C LEU A 183 -0.08 24.41 -1.22
N LEU A 184 -0.46 23.28 -0.66
CA LEU A 184 0.06 22.71 0.58
C LEU A 184 0.90 21.48 0.24
N ASP A 185 1.90 21.13 1.06
CA ASP A 185 2.53 19.80 0.93
C ASP A 185 1.50 18.69 1.18
N ASN A 186 1.74 17.49 0.63
CA ASN A 186 0.81 16.38 0.77
C ASN A 186 1.17 15.43 1.93
N VAL A 187 2.22 15.70 2.70
CA VAL A 187 2.72 14.79 3.73
C VAL A 187 1.99 15.04 5.05
N LEU A 188 1.54 13.96 5.68
CA LEU A 188 0.80 14.03 6.94
C LEU A 188 1.74 14.25 8.14
N ASP A 189 1.26 15.02 9.12
CA ASP A 189 1.80 15.00 10.48
C ASP A 189 1.06 13.93 11.32
N TRP A 190 1.51 13.66 12.54
CA TRP A 190 1.00 12.55 13.38
C TRP A 190 -0.50 12.57 13.64
N GLU A 191 -1.07 13.76 13.85
CA GLU A 191 -2.49 13.93 14.18
C GLU A 191 -3.36 14.30 12.96
N ALA A 192 -2.77 14.30 11.76
CA ALA A 192 -3.51 14.61 10.55
C ALA A 192 -4.38 13.41 10.10
N ASP A 193 -5.58 13.72 9.63
CA ASP A 193 -6.45 12.72 9.01
C ASP A 193 -5.84 12.18 7.71
N LEU A 194 -6.06 10.89 7.45
CA LEU A 194 -5.69 10.28 6.18
C LEU A 194 -6.53 10.88 5.03
N PRO A 195 -5.98 10.96 3.80
CA PRO A 195 -6.71 11.41 2.63
C PRO A 195 -7.92 10.51 2.35
N GLU A 196 -9.12 11.09 2.44
CA GLU A 196 -10.41 10.37 2.35
C GLU A 196 -10.53 9.47 1.11
N ARG A 197 -10.24 9.99 -0.09
CA ARG A 197 -10.36 9.22 -1.34
C ARG A 197 -9.39 8.03 -1.39
N ASP A 198 -8.14 8.24 -1.01
CA ASP A 198 -7.13 7.19 -0.96
C ASP A 198 -7.49 6.13 0.10
N LEU A 199 -7.97 6.56 1.27
CA LEU A 199 -8.39 5.66 2.34
C LEU A 199 -9.63 4.83 1.94
N ASP A 200 -10.64 5.46 1.32
CA ASP A 200 -11.85 4.77 0.86
C ASP A 200 -11.52 3.71 -0.20
N MET A 201 -10.73 4.08 -1.21
CA MET A 201 -10.26 3.13 -2.21
C MET A 201 -9.45 2.01 -1.57
N ALA A 202 -8.55 2.33 -0.62
CA ALA A 202 -7.75 1.34 0.07
C ALA A 202 -8.63 0.36 0.87
N ILE A 203 -9.65 0.83 1.58
CA ILE A 203 -10.62 -0.02 2.29
C ILE A 203 -11.39 -0.92 1.32
N MET A 204 -11.93 -0.34 0.24
CA MET A 204 -12.74 -1.07 -0.73
C MET A 204 -11.91 -2.14 -1.46
N HIS A 205 -10.75 -1.77 -2.01
CA HIS A 205 -9.84 -2.72 -2.66
C HIS A 205 -9.39 -3.83 -1.71
N SER A 206 -8.98 -3.48 -0.48
CA SER A 206 -8.56 -4.49 0.50
C SER A 206 -9.68 -5.46 0.88
N THR A 207 -10.94 -5.02 0.81
CA THR A 207 -12.11 -5.87 1.08
C THR A 207 -12.48 -6.73 -0.13
N LEU A 208 -12.37 -6.17 -1.34
CA LEU A 208 -12.67 -6.84 -2.60
C LEU A 208 -11.64 -7.91 -2.94
N ALA A 209 -10.38 -7.73 -2.54
CA ALA A 209 -9.27 -8.64 -2.79
C ALA A 209 -9.52 -10.08 -2.29
N ASP A 210 -9.08 -11.04 -3.09
CA ASP A 210 -8.95 -12.44 -2.65
C ASP A 210 -7.63 -12.65 -1.92
N VAL A 211 -6.60 -11.88 -2.28
CA VAL A 211 -5.24 -11.96 -1.75
C VAL A 211 -4.75 -10.55 -1.42
N ASN A 212 -4.47 -10.29 -0.15
CA ASN A 212 -3.75 -9.09 0.29
C ASN A 212 -2.30 -9.47 0.61
N ILE A 213 -1.32 -8.74 0.08
CA ILE A 213 0.11 -8.98 0.31
C ILE A 213 0.73 -7.74 0.95
N ALA A 214 1.28 -7.84 2.16
CA ALA A 214 2.03 -6.77 2.81
C ALA A 214 3.53 -6.93 2.52
N LEU A 215 4.18 -5.89 2.00
CA LEU A 215 5.60 -5.85 1.66
C LEU A 215 6.31 -4.76 2.46
N GLY A 216 7.33 -5.13 3.25
CA GLY A 216 8.21 -4.17 3.89
C GLY A 216 7.51 -3.23 4.89
N THR A 217 6.49 -3.72 5.60
CA THR A 217 5.76 -2.95 6.60
C THR A 217 5.54 -3.77 7.88
N THR A 218 5.77 -3.15 9.04
CA THR A 218 5.50 -3.78 10.34
C THR A 218 4.03 -3.73 10.75
N LEU A 219 3.17 -3.09 9.94
CA LEU A 219 1.72 -2.98 10.12
C LEU A 219 1.28 -2.33 11.45
N GLN A 220 2.15 -1.51 12.07
CA GLN A 220 1.89 -0.95 13.38
C GLN A 220 0.96 0.29 13.35
N ILE A 221 1.03 1.10 12.28
CA ILE A 221 0.25 2.33 12.13
C ILE A 221 -1.18 2.01 11.70
N ILE A 222 -2.16 2.58 12.39
CA ILE A 222 -3.59 2.36 12.13
C ILE A 222 -4.18 3.66 11.55
N PRO A 223 -5.08 3.59 10.56
CA PRO A 223 -5.77 2.40 10.03
C PRO A 223 -4.97 1.57 9.02
N SER A 224 -3.90 2.10 8.42
CA SER A 224 -3.18 1.49 7.28
C SER A 224 -2.77 0.03 7.51
N GLY A 225 -2.18 -0.27 8.67
CA GLY A 225 -1.72 -1.61 9.04
C GLY A 225 -2.83 -2.65 9.19
N ASN A 226 -4.07 -2.23 9.47
CA ASN A 226 -5.22 -3.13 9.56
C ASN A 226 -5.85 -3.44 8.18
N LEU A 227 -5.51 -2.68 7.14
CA LEU A 227 -6.15 -2.82 5.82
C LEU A 227 -5.96 -4.19 5.17
N PRO A 228 -4.78 -4.85 5.23
CA PRO A 228 -4.61 -6.20 4.69
C PRO A 228 -5.64 -7.20 5.23
N LEU A 229 -6.12 -7.03 6.46
CA LEU A 229 -7.06 -7.95 7.10
C LEU A 229 -8.51 -7.79 6.64
N LYS A 230 -8.83 -6.78 5.83
CA LYS A 230 -10.22 -6.46 5.46
C LYS A 230 -10.90 -7.59 4.67
N ASN A 231 -10.15 -8.37 3.90
CA ASN A 231 -10.69 -9.52 3.16
C ASN A 231 -10.91 -10.78 4.02
N LYS A 232 -10.30 -10.91 5.20
CA LYS A 232 -10.35 -12.16 6.00
C LYS A 232 -11.78 -12.58 6.33
N LYS A 233 -12.65 -11.61 6.65
CA LYS A 233 -14.07 -11.85 6.92
C LYS A 233 -14.82 -12.43 5.70
N TYR A 234 -14.29 -12.21 4.51
CA TYR A 234 -14.85 -12.65 3.23
C TYR A 234 -14.11 -13.86 2.64
N GLY A 235 -13.29 -14.55 3.45
CA GLY A 235 -12.56 -15.75 3.03
C GLY A 235 -11.28 -15.48 2.24
N GLY A 236 -10.83 -14.23 2.15
CA GLY A 236 -9.58 -13.88 1.49
C GLY A 236 -8.35 -14.27 2.30
N LYS A 237 -7.20 -14.31 1.63
CA LYS A 237 -5.88 -14.62 2.18
C LYS A 237 -5.07 -13.35 2.46
N VAL A 238 -4.19 -13.42 3.46
CA VAL A 238 -3.26 -12.35 3.84
C VAL A 238 -1.86 -12.92 3.89
N ILE A 239 -0.95 -12.30 3.14
CA ILE A 239 0.45 -12.69 3.05
C ILE A 239 1.29 -11.53 3.54
N ILE A 240 2.36 -11.85 4.27
CA ILE A 240 3.28 -10.86 4.82
C ILE A 240 4.69 -11.22 4.39
N CYS A 241 5.34 -10.32 3.66
CA CYS A 241 6.74 -10.40 3.30
C CYS A 241 7.50 -9.29 4.04
N ASN A 242 8.15 -9.63 5.14
CA ASN A 242 8.87 -8.67 5.98
C ASN A 242 9.99 -9.37 6.75
N LEU A 243 11.12 -8.68 6.94
CA LEU A 243 12.24 -9.23 7.71
C LEU A 243 11.95 -9.23 9.21
N GLN A 244 11.23 -8.24 9.72
CA GLN A 244 10.86 -8.17 11.14
C GLN A 244 9.46 -8.76 11.37
N PRO A 245 9.18 -9.30 12.57
CA PRO A 245 7.81 -9.59 13.00
C PRO A 245 6.88 -8.39 12.84
N THR A 246 5.63 -8.66 12.46
CA THR A 246 4.61 -7.63 12.25
C THR A 246 3.49 -7.71 13.29
N LYS A 247 2.68 -6.65 13.37
CA LYS A 247 1.50 -6.62 14.26
C LYS A 247 0.48 -7.73 13.95
N HIS A 248 0.52 -8.33 12.75
CA HIS A 248 -0.55 -9.20 12.25
C HIS A 248 -0.10 -10.60 11.82
N ASP A 249 1.10 -11.03 12.19
CA ASP A 249 1.65 -12.35 11.83
C ASP A 249 0.68 -13.50 12.15
N LYS A 250 0.05 -13.47 13.34
CA LYS A 250 -0.93 -14.50 13.76
C LYS A 250 -2.17 -14.61 12.88
N LYS A 251 -2.41 -13.65 11.99
CA LYS A 251 -3.58 -13.62 11.07
C LYS A 251 -3.18 -13.87 9.62
N ALA A 252 -1.88 -13.93 9.32
CA ALA A 252 -1.37 -14.22 8.00
C ALA A 252 -1.59 -15.71 7.65
N ASP A 253 -1.91 -15.96 6.40
CA ASP A 253 -1.97 -17.30 5.82
C ASP A 253 -0.58 -17.76 5.36
N LEU A 254 0.33 -16.81 5.07
CA LEU A 254 1.71 -17.07 4.70
C LEU A 254 2.61 -15.90 5.14
N ILE A 255 3.77 -16.22 5.70
CA ILE A 255 4.82 -15.24 6.06
C ILE A 255 6.10 -15.63 5.32
N ILE A 256 6.72 -14.69 4.61
CA ILE A 256 7.99 -14.86 3.91
C ILE A 256 9.01 -13.89 4.49
N SER A 257 10.01 -14.40 5.18
CA SER A 257 11.03 -13.59 5.84
C SER A 257 12.30 -13.57 5.00
N THR A 258 12.35 -12.68 4.01
CA THR A 258 13.55 -12.40 3.19
C THR A 258 13.43 -11.01 2.55
N TYR A 259 14.42 -10.59 1.76
CA TYR A 259 14.36 -9.33 1.03
C TYR A 259 13.21 -9.31 0.01
N VAL A 260 12.41 -8.24 0.02
CA VAL A 260 11.25 -8.09 -0.87
C VAL A 260 11.62 -8.03 -2.34
N ASP A 261 12.82 -7.53 -2.68
CA ASP A 261 13.34 -7.55 -4.04
C ASP A 261 13.51 -9.00 -4.55
N ASP A 262 14.00 -9.91 -3.70
CA ASP A 262 14.16 -11.34 -4.03
C ASP A 262 12.80 -12.04 -4.18
N VAL A 263 11.83 -11.70 -3.32
CA VAL A 263 10.47 -12.25 -3.40
C VAL A 263 9.81 -11.88 -4.72
N LEU A 264 9.85 -10.59 -5.08
CA LEU A 264 9.20 -10.09 -6.30
C LEU A 264 9.92 -10.57 -7.56
N GLU A 265 11.24 -10.69 -7.54
CA GLU A 265 12.01 -11.32 -8.62
C GLU A 265 11.59 -12.77 -8.86
N LYS A 266 11.46 -13.57 -7.79
CA LYS A 266 11.02 -14.97 -7.89
C LYS A 266 9.59 -15.08 -8.42
N ILE A 267 8.68 -14.23 -7.94
CA ILE A 267 7.27 -14.20 -8.41
C ILE A 267 7.22 -13.83 -9.89
N CYS A 268 7.85 -12.73 -10.30
CA CYS A 268 7.87 -12.28 -11.69
C CYS A 268 8.46 -13.34 -12.62
N LYS A 269 9.58 -13.97 -12.23
CA LYS A 269 10.20 -15.07 -12.99
C LYS A 269 9.23 -16.24 -13.21
N ARG A 270 8.48 -16.64 -12.18
CA ARG A 270 7.50 -17.75 -12.26
C ARG A 270 6.26 -17.40 -13.08
N LEU A 271 5.86 -16.13 -13.06
CA LEU A 271 4.77 -15.62 -13.89
C LEU A 271 5.19 -15.30 -15.34
N GLY A 272 6.48 -15.42 -15.67
CA GLY A 272 7.00 -15.05 -16.99
C GLY A 272 6.97 -13.55 -17.27
N ILE A 273 7.06 -12.72 -16.22
CA ILE A 273 7.03 -11.26 -16.31
C ILE A 273 8.44 -10.71 -16.21
N GLU A 274 8.83 -9.89 -17.18
CA GLU A 274 10.05 -9.12 -17.12
C GLU A 274 9.89 -7.93 -16.16
N ILE A 275 10.91 -7.69 -15.33
CA ILE A 275 10.99 -6.51 -14.47
C ILE A 275 11.80 -5.45 -15.22
N PRO A 276 11.19 -4.36 -15.70
CA PRO A 276 11.91 -3.32 -16.43
C PRO A 276 12.86 -2.58 -15.50
N THR A 277 13.95 -2.08 -16.08
CA THR A 277 14.82 -1.11 -15.39
C THR A 277 14.14 0.25 -15.29
N TYR A 278 14.45 1.01 -14.25
CA TYR A 278 13.96 2.40 -14.13
C TYR A 278 14.37 3.24 -15.33
N ASN A 279 13.40 3.96 -15.90
CA ASN A 279 13.60 4.87 -17.01
C ASN A 279 13.20 6.30 -16.60
N ALA A 280 14.18 7.21 -16.56
CA ALA A 280 13.95 8.59 -16.12
C ALA A 280 13.01 9.38 -17.04
N SER A 281 12.79 8.96 -18.30
CA SER A 281 11.82 9.62 -19.19
C SER A 281 10.37 9.32 -18.82
N GLU A 282 10.14 8.25 -18.05
CA GLU A 282 8.81 7.86 -17.54
C GLU A 282 8.54 8.39 -16.14
N ASP A 283 9.53 9.06 -15.51
CA ASP A 283 9.41 9.63 -14.18
C ASP A 283 8.67 10.98 -14.23
N PRO A 284 7.43 11.07 -13.68
CA PRO A 284 6.65 12.30 -13.71
C PRO A 284 7.30 13.48 -12.97
N THR A 285 8.26 13.22 -12.07
CA THR A 285 9.01 14.25 -11.36
C THR A 285 10.13 14.86 -12.22
N LYS A 286 10.60 14.16 -13.27
CA LYS A 286 11.67 14.63 -14.16
C LYS A 286 11.13 15.22 -15.46
N ALA A 287 10.07 14.64 -16.01
CA ALA A 287 9.44 15.08 -17.25
C ALA A 287 7.92 15.23 -17.10
N PRO A 288 7.44 16.20 -16.29
CA PRO A 288 6.02 16.42 -16.12
C PRO A 288 5.38 16.85 -17.44
N THR A 289 4.49 16.02 -17.99
CA THR A 289 3.62 16.37 -19.12
C THR A 289 2.35 17.05 -18.60
N ALA A 290 1.57 17.68 -19.48
CA ALA A 290 0.26 18.22 -19.10
C ALA A 290 -0.68 17.14 -18.51
N GLU A 291 -0.53 15.88 -18.94
CA GLU A 291 -1.33 14.74 -18.49
C GLU A 291 -0.86 14.16 -17.15
N ASN A 292 0.45 14.20 -16.87
CA ASN A 292 1.04 13.60 -15.67
C ASN A 292 1.31 14.61 -14.53
N SER A 293 1.04 15.89 -14.78
CA SER A 293 1.24 16.95 -13.78
C SER A 293 0.09 17.04 -12.77
N GLU A 294 -1.10 16.52 -13.09
CA GLU A 294 -2.21 16.39 -12.14
C GLU A 294 -2.25 14.96 -11.57
N TRP A 295 -2.18 14.82 -10.25
CA TRP A 295 -2.12 13.55 -9.52
C TRP A 295 -3.43 13.21 -8.79
N THR A 296 -4.50 13.94 -9.12
CA THR A 296 -5.81 13.81 -8.46
C THR A 296 -6.51 12.53 -8.90
N ILE A 297 -7.01 11.73 -7.94
CA ILE A 297 -7.94 10.62 -8.25
C ILE A 297 -9.27 11.20 -8.74
N PRO A 298 -9.74 10.81 -9.94
CA PRO A 298 -11.06 11.22 -10.42
C PRO A 298 -12.19 10.70 -9.53
N ALA A 299 -13.18 11.53 -9.25
CA ALA A 299 -14.30 11.15 -8.36
C ALA A 299 -15.16 10.00 -8.93
N HIS A 300 -15.20 9.82 -10.26
CA HIS A 300 -15.96 8.74 -10.88
C HIS A 300 -15.34 7.37 -10.59
N THR A 301 -14.01 7.28 -10.55
CA THR A 301 -13.27 6.04 -10.22
C THR A 301 -13.66 5.51 -8.84
N VAL A 302 -13.74 6.39 -7.84
CA VAL A 302 -14.16 6.02 -6.48
C VAL A 302 -15.61 5.52 -6.48
N LYS A 303 -16.52 6.20 -7.19
CA LYS A 303 -17.94 5.82 -7.27
C LYS A 303 -18.17 4.48 -7.98
N GLU A 304 -17.36 4.16 -8.98
CA GLU A 304 -17.44 2.87 -9.68
C GLU A 304 -17.00 1.73 -8.76
N LEU A 305 -15.90 1.90 -8.04
CA LEU A 305 -15.42 0.95 -7.04
C LEU A 305 -16.44 0.76 -5.90
N GLU A 306 -17.09 1.83 -5.47
CA GLU A 306 -18.13 1.80 -4.44
C GLU A 306 -19.32 0.92 -4.84
N LYS A 307 -19.71 0.92 -6.12
CA LYS A 307 -20.76 0.01 -6.62
C LYS A 307 -20.34 -1.45 -6.50
N GLU A 308 -19.12 -1.79 -6.89
CA GLU A 308 -18.57 -3.16 -6.79
C GLU A 308 -18.49 -3.61 -5.31
N TYR A 309 -17.96 -2.75 -4.45
CA TYR A 309 -17.87 -2.98 -3.02
C TYR A 309 -19.23 -3.25 -2.39
N ASN A 310 -20.22 -2.39 -2.65
CA ASN A 310 -21.58 -2.55 -2.13
C ASN A 310 -22.26 -3.83 -2.65
N ALA A 311 -22.00 -4.22 -3.89
CA ALA A 311 -22.47 -5.49 -4.45
C ALA A 311 -21.89 -6.69 -3.68
N LYS A 312 -20.57 -6.71 -3.41
CA LYS A 312 -19.93 -7.76 -2.60
C LYS A 312 -20.52 -7.84 -1.20
N LEU A 313 -20.73 -6.70 -0.54
CA LEU A 313 -21.34 -6.65 0.80
C LEU A 313 -22.77 -7.20 0.81
N LYS A 314 -23.58 -6.87 -0.20
CA LYS A 314 -24.95 -7.38 -0.34
C LYS A 314 -24.95 -8.89 -0.52
N THR A 315 -24.12 -9.41 -1.42
CA THR A 315 -23.98 -10.86 -1.67
C THR A 315 -23.56 -11.60 -0.39
N PHE A 316 -22.57 -11.09 0.34
CA PHE A 316 -22.11 -11.69 1.59
C PHE A 316 -23.21 -11.70 2.67
N LYS A 317 -23.96 -10.60 2.84
CA LYS A 317 -25.09 -10.55 3.79
C LYS A 317 -26.18 -11.56 3.43
N THR A 318 -26.50 -11.73 2.15
CA THR A 318 -27.48 -12.72 1.69
C THR A 318 -27.00 -14.15 1.97
N GLN A 319 -25.74 -14.48 1.68
CA GLN A 319 -25.15 -15.79 1.98
C GLN A 319 -25.14 -16.07 3.49
N GLN A 320 -24.82 -15.08 4.31
CA GLN A 320 -24.84 -15.22 5.76
C GLN A 320 -26.26 -15.51 6.27
N LYS A 321 -27.28 -14.80 5.77
CA LYS A 321 -28.69 -15.06 6.09
C LYS A 321 -29.12 -16.47 5.69
N LEU A 322 -28.80 -16.90 4.46
CA LEU A 322 -29.09 -18.26 4.02
C LEU A 322 -28.44 -19.33 4.90
N ASN A 323 -27.19 -19.10 5.35
CA ASN A 323 -26.50 -20.01 6.26
C ASN A 323 -27.09 -20.01 7.69
N THR A 324 -27.65 -18.90 8.16
CA THR A 324 -28.35 -18.83 9.45
C THR A 324 -29.79 -19.37 9.37
N ASP A 325 -30.43 -19.24 8.21
CA ASP A 325 -31.81 -19.66 7.94
C ASP A 325 -31.90 -21.11 7.47
N LEU A 326 -30.77 -21.76 7.14
CA LEU A 326 -30.68 -23.22 6.98
C LEU A 326 -31.18 -23.86 8.30
N PRO A 327 -32.38 -24.48 8.32
CA PRO A 327 -33.00 -24.80 9.59
C PRO A 327 -32.22 -25.87 10.35
N LYS A 328 -32.40 -25.84 11.67
CA LYS A 328 -32.17 -26.93 12.64
C LYS A 328 -32.85 -28.28 12.27
N SER A 329 -33.31 -28.46 11.03
CA SER A 329 -33.93 -29.67 10.48
C SER A 329 -32.89 -30.73 10.07
N ILE A 330 -31.69 -30.35 9.65
CA ILE A 330 -30.63 -31.33 9.30
C ILE A 330 -30.08 -32.02 10.56
N THR A 331 -30.02 -31.31 11.70
CA THR A 331 -29.62 -31.89 12.99
C THR A 331 -30.65 -32.87 13.56
N LYS A 332 -31.93 -32.75 13.18
CA LYS A 332 -33.00 -33.68 13.60
C LYS A 332 -33.01 -34.96 12.76
N VAL A 333 -32.72 -34.87 11.47
CA VAL A 333 -32.62 -36.05 10.58
C VAL A 333 -31.39 -36.92 10.90
N MET A 334 -30.25 -36.31 11.24
CA MET A 334 -29.06 -37.07 11.65
C MET A 334 -29.19 -37.69 13.06
N LYS A 335 -29.90 -37.05 14.00
CA LYS A 335 -30.19 -37.65 15.33
C LYS A 335 -31.22 -38.78 15.26
N ASN A 336 -32.20 -38.73 14.34
CA ASN A 336 -33.18 -39.80 14.17
C ASN A 336 -32.66 -41.02 13.38
N LYS A 337 -31.62 -40.86 12.55
CA LYS A 337 -30.96 -42.02 11.90
C LYS A 337 -30.10 -42.84 12.87
N LYS A 338 -29.49 -42.21 13.90
CA LYS A 338 -28.76 -42.96 14.95
C LYS A 338 -29.68 -43.78 15.86
N ARG A 339 -30.88 -43.28 16.19
CA ARG A 339 -31.86 -44.00 17.04
C ARG A 339 -32.60 -45.16 16.36
N LYS A 340 -32.51 -45.30 15.03
CA LYS A 340 -33.12 -46.43 14.30
C LYS A 340 -32.16 -47.60 14.04
N HIS A 341 -30.91 -47.52 14.49
CA HIS A 341 -29.93 -48.61 14.43
C HIS A 341 -29.58 -49.21 15.80
N GLU A 342 -30.24 -48.77 16.87
CA GLU A 342 -30.03 -49.28 18.24
C GLU A 342 -31.31 -49.89 18.86
N ASN A 343 -32.33 -50.21 18.07
CA ASN A 343 -33.51 -50.98 18.50
C ASN A 343 -33.71 -52.21 17.62
#